data_AF-A0A847QQA9-F1
#
_entry.id   AF-A0A847QQA9-F1
#
_cell.length_a   1.000
_cell.length_b   1.000
_cell.length_c   1.000
_cell.angle_alpha   90.00
_cell.angle_beta   90.00
_cell.angle_gamma   90.00
#
_symmetry.space_group_name_H-M   'P 1'
#
loop_
_entity.id
_entity.type
_entity.pdbx_description
1 polymer ?
#
loop_
_entity_poly.entity_id
_entity_poly.type
_entity_poly.pdbx_seq_one_letter_code
_entity_poly.pdbx_strand_id
1 'polypeptide(L)'
;MDIATIIGLIIGFFGVIAGFILEGGHISALFGLAPALIVILGTLGATIVGMPFNELRKFPQWLRIAFSEQSFGVEEAYYTLIHFSEKARREGLLSLEDDLEMIENKFAKQGMQLIIDGTDPEVTRNILESNIVVMENRHKVGIGFFEAAGGYSPTLGIIGTVMG
;
A
#
# COMPACT_ATOMS: atom_id res chain seq x y z
N MET A 1 -0.78 12.49 -4.56
CA MET A 1 0.01 11.37 -5.12
C MET A 1 1.42 11.64 -4.70
N ASP A 2 2.17 10.64 -4.26
CA ASP A 2 3.56 10.86 -3.90
C ASP A 2 4.36 11.39 -5.12
N ILE A 3 4.94 12.58 -4.98
CA ILE A 3 5.74 13.23 -6.01
C ILE A 3 6.92 12.34 -6.40
N ALA A 4 7.50 11.61 -5.44
CA ALA A 4 8.61 10.69 -5.70
C ALA A 4 8.19 9.56 -6.65
N THR A 5 7.00 8.98 -6.46
CA THR A 5 6.45 7.95 -7.35
C THR A 5 6.29 8.46 -8.78
N ILE A 6 5.77 9.68 -8.97
CA ILE A 6 5.58 10.27 -10.30
C ILE A 6 6.94 10.53 -10.96
N ILE A 7 7.85 11.20 -10.26
CA ILE A 7 9.18 11.53 -10.79
C ILE A 7 9.96 10.26 -11.13
N GLY A 8 9.92 9.25 -10.25
CA GLY A 8 10.59 7.97 -10.47
C GLY A 8 10.09 7.25 -11.73
N LEU A 9 8.77 7.22 -11.95
CA LEU A 9 8.18 6.63 -13.15
C LEU A 9 8.58 7.38 -14.42
N ILE A 10 8.58 8.72 -14.38
CA ILE A 10 9.01 9.56 -15.51
C ILE A 10 10.48 9.30 -15.83
N ILE A 11 11.37 9.34 -14.83
CA ILE A 11 12.81 9.10 -15.02
C ILE A 11 13.06 7.70 -15.59
N GLY A 12 12.43 6.66 -15.02
CA GLY A 12 12.57 5.30 -15.51
C GLY A 12 12.09 5.13 -16.95
N PHE A 13 10.89 5.63 -17.26
CA PHE A 13 10.29 5.54 -18.58
C PHE A 13 11.12 6.26 -19.66
N PHE A 14 11.46 7.53 -19.42
CA PHE A 14 12.25 8.31 -20.39
C PHE A 14 13.71 7.85 -20.44
N GLY A 15 14.27 7.34 -19.35
CA GLY A 15 15.62 6.76 -19.32
C GLY A 15 15.77 5.58 -20.28
N VAL A 16 14.79 4.65 -20.28
CA VAL A 16 14.77 3.51 -21.20
C VAL A 16 14.65 3.98 -22.65
N ILE A 17 13.73 4.91 -22.95
CA ILE A 17 13.52 5.42 -24.31
C ILE A 17 14.75 6.18 -24.81
N ALA A 18 15.33 7.06 -24.00
CA ALA A 18 16.50 7.83 -24.37
C ALA A 18 17.70 6.92 -24.64
N GLY A 19 17.93 5.90 -23.79
CA GLY A 19 18.96 4.89 -24.02
C GLY A 19 18.79 4.16 -25.36
N PHE A 20 17.58 3.71 -25.66
CA PHE A 20 17.28 3.03 -26.92
C PHE A 20 17.52 3.90 -28.16
N ILE A 21 17.15 5.19 -28.11
CA ILE A 21 17.38 6.14 -29.21
C ILE A 21 18.88 6.42 -29.39
N LEU A 22 19.64 6.52 -28.31
CA LEU A 22 21.10 6.75 -28.36
C LEU A 22 21.84 5.58 -29.01
N GLU A 23 21.35 4.35 -28.87
CA GLU A 23 21.86 3.16 -29.59
C GLU A 23 21.43 3.13 -31.07
N GLY A 24 20.71 4.14 -31.57
CA GLY A 24 20.22 4.22 -32.94
C GLY A 24 18.85 3.55 -33.15
N GLY A 25 18.17 3.16 -32.08
CA GLY A 25 16.83 2.58 -32.13
C GLY A 25 15.75 3.58 -32.55
N HIS A 26 14.76 3.11 -33.31
CA HIS A 26 13.58 3.90 -33.68
C HIS A 26 12.43 3.66 -32.70
N ILE A 27 11.84 4.71 -32.13
CA ILE A 27 10.75 4.62 -31.14
C ILE A 27 9.61 3.69 -31.59
N SER A 28 9.26 3.69 -32.88
CA SER A 28 8.22 2.81 -33.43
C SER A 28 8.49 1.32 -33.20
N ALA A 29 9.75 0.91 -33.06
CA ALA A 29 10.14 -0.46 -32.77
C ALA A 29 9.78 -0.89 -31.33
N LEU A 30 9.61 0.05 -30.40
CA LEU A 30 9.18 -0.24 -29.03
C LEU A 30 7.67 -0.54 -28.94
N PHE A 31 6.88 -0.12 -29.94
CA PHE A 31 5.43 -0.27 -29.95
C PHE A 31 5.00 -1.51 -30.74
N GLY A 32 5.21 -2.68 -30.15
CA GLY A 32 4.74 -3.96 -30.68
C GLY A 32 3.48 -4.46 -29.97
N LEU A 33 2.36 -4.61 -30.67
CA LEU A 33 1.11 -5.12 -30.06
C LEU A 33 1.24 -6.56 -29.56
N ALA A 34 1.88 -7.44 -30.33
CA ALA A 34 2.05 -8.85 -29.95
C ALA A 34 2.96 -9.02 -28.72
N PRO A 35 4.18 -8.45 -28.66
CA PRO A 35 4.99 -8.47 -27.45
C PRO A 35 4.28 -7.85 -26.23
N ALA A 36 3.55 -6.75 -26.42
CA ALA A 36 2.79 -6.12 -25.34
C ALA A 36 1.70 -7.05 -24.78
N LEU A 37 0.96 -7.76 -25.62
CA LEU A 37 -0.05 -8.72 -25.18
C LEU A 37 0.57 -9.91 -24.44
N ILE A 38 1.69 -10.45 -24.92
CA ILE A 38 2.41 -11.55 -24.26
C ILE A 38 2.84 -11.13 -22.86
N VAL A 39 3.49 -9.96 -22.74
CA VAL A 39 3.97 -9.46 -21.45
C VAL A 39 2.81 -9.14 -20.52
N ILE A 40 1.83 -8.36 -20.96
CA ILE A 40 0.73 -7.91 -20.09
C ILE A 40 -0.15 -9.09 -19.67
N LEU A 41 -0.69 -9.86 -20.62
CA LEU A 41 -1.59 -10.96 -20.30
C LEU A 41 -0.86 -12.13 -19.65
N GLY A 42 0.37 -12.43 -20.08
CA GLY A 42 1.19 -13.47 -19.47
C GLY A 42 1.55 -13.15 -18.02
N THR A 43 1.94 -11.90 -17.74
CA THR A 43 2.25 -11.45 -16.37
C THR A 43 1.01 -11.48 -15.49
N LEU A 44 -0.12 -10.95 -15.97
CA LEU A 44 -1.38 -10.98 -15.24
C LEU A 44 -1.83 -12.42 -14.97
N GLY A 45 -1.78 -13.29 -15.99
CA GLY A 45 -2.12 -14.70 -15.85
C GLY A 45 -1.24 -15.41 -14.81
N ALA A 46 0.08 -15.26 -14.90
CA ALA A 46 1.03 -15.84 -13.96
C ALA A 46 0.81 -15.34 -12.52
N THR A 47 0.56 -14.04 -12.36
CA THR A 47 0.32 -13.43 -11.05
C THR A 47 -1.00 -13.92 -10.43
N ILE A 48 -2.06 -14.03 -11.25
CA ILE A 48 -3.39 -14.49 -10.80
C ILE A 48 -3.36 -15.95 -10.35
N VAL A 49 -2.57 -16.81 -11.01
CA VAL A 49 -2.41 -18.23 -10.61
C VAL A 49 -1.84 -18.35 -9.19
N GLY A 50 -0.98 -17.42 -8.79
CA GLY A 50 -0.37 -17.41 -7.46
C GLY A 50 -1.25 -16.86 -6.34
N MET A 51 -2.48 -16.41 -6.62
CA MET A 51 -3.30 -15.66 -5.66
C MET A 51 -4.75 -16.15 -5.52
N PRO A 52 -5.32 -16.11 -4.30
CA PRO A 52 -6.74 -16.39 -4.10
C PRO A 52 -7.63 -15.39 -4.85
N PHE A 53 -8.65 -15.90 -5.56
CA PHE A 53 -9.54 -15.07 -6.38
C PHE A 53 -10.28 -13.97 -5.59
N ASN A 54 -10.58 -14.23 -4.32
CA ASN A 54 -11.25 -13.24 -3.44
C ASN A 54 -10.39 -12.00 -3.19
N GLU A 55 -9.07 -12.15 -3.19
CA GLU A 55 -8.14 -11.03 -2.99
C GLU A 55 -8.01 -10.18 -4.24
N LEU A 56 -8.07 -10.78 -5.43
CA LEU A 56 -7.96 -10.06 -6.71
C LEU A 56 -9.04 -8.99 -6.91
N ARG A 57 -10.21 -9.15 -6.28
CA ARG A 57 -11.27 -8.11 -6.32
C ARG A 57 -10.84 -6.79 -5.68
N LYS A 58 -9.81 -6.82 -4.83
CA LYS A 58 -9.25 -5.62 -4.17
C LYS A 58 -8.19 -4.92 -5.03
N PHE A 59 -7.84 -5.45 -6.21
CA PHE A 59 -6.86 -4.87 -7.11
C PHE A 59 -7.06 -3.36 -7.39
N PRO A 60 -8.30 -2.86 -7.70
CA PRO A 60 -8.51 -1.44 -7.92
C PRO A 60 -8.18 -0.58 -6.68
N GLN A 61 -8.40 -1.13 -5.48
CA GLN A 61 -8.09 -0.44 -4.22
C GLN A 61 -6.58 -0.37 -4.00
N TRP A 62 -5.84 -1.46 -4.27
CA TRP A 62 -4.39 -1.46 -4.17
C TRP A 62 -3.74 -0.49 -5.15
N LEU A 63 -4.23 -0.43 -6.39
CA LEU A 63 -3.77 0.53 -7.39
C LEU A 63 -4.01 1.97 -6.91
N ARG A 64 -5.20 2.26 -6.38
CA ARG A 64 -5.50 3.57 -5.80
C ARG A 64 -4.53 3.92 -4.67
N ILE A 65 -4.25 2.98 -3.75
CA ILE A 65 -3.33 3.21 -2.63
C ILE A 65 -1.91 3.48 -3.15
N ALA A 66 -1.41 2.68 -4.10
CA ALA A 66 -0.06 2.80 -4.64
C ALA A 66 0.21 4.18 -5.29
N PHE A 67 -0.82 4.78 -5.89
CA PHE A 67 -0.72 6.10 -6.51
C PHE A 67 -1.20 7.24 -5.62
N SER A 68 -1.89 6.96 -4.51
CA SER A 68 -2.35 8.01 -3.58
C SER A 68 -1.28 8.32 -2.54
N GLU A 69 -1.20 9.59 -2.15
CA GLU A 69 -0.38 9.97 -1.00
C GLU A 69 -1.12 9.58 0.28
N GLN A 70 -0.43 8.92 1.19
CA GLN A 70 -0.97 8.57 2.50
C GLN A 70 -0.29 9.48 3.53
N SER A 71 -1.03 10.45 4.05
CA SER A 71 -0.60 11.19 5.24
C SER A 71 -1.23 10.52 6.46
N PHE A 72 -0.40 10.06 7.39
CA PHE A 72 -0.85 9.44 8.63
C PHE A 72 -0.75 10.38 9.83
N GLY A 73 -0.47 11.67 9.61
CA GLY A 73 -0.52 12.70 10.65
C GLY A 73 0.25 12.34 11.92
N VAL A 74 1.50 11.87 11.81
CA VAL A 74 2.28 11.37 12.98
C VAL A 74 2.40 12.43 14.07
N GLU A 75 2.64 13.68 13.68
CA GLU A 75 2.71 14.81 14.60
C GLU A 75 1.35 15.12 15.23
N GLU A 76 0.28 15.11 14.45
CA GLU A 76 -1.10 15.31 14.93
C GLU A 76 -1.49 14.20 15.92
N ALA A 77 -1.17 12.94 15.61
CA ALA A 77 -1.36 11.81 16.49
C ALA A 77 -0.59 11.96 17.81
N TYR A 78 0.65 12.45 17.75
CA TYR A 78 1.46 12.70 18.94
C TYR A 78 0.81 13.75 19.86
N TYR A 79 0.43 14.92 19.33
CA TYR A 79 -0.24 15.95 20.13
C TYR A 79 -1.60 15.50 20.67
N THR A 80 -2.35 14.72 19.89
CA THR A 80 -3.61 14.12 20.30
C THR A 80 -3.43 13.17 21.49
N LEU A 81 -2.40 12.32 21.45
CA LEU A 81 -2.08 11.41 22.57
C LEU A 81 -1.65 12.16 23.84
N ILE A 82 -0.90 13.26 23.70
CA ILE A 82 -0.56 14.13 24.83
C ILE A 82 -1.82 14.73 25.44
N HIS A 83 -2.71 15.28 24.60
CA HIS A 83 -3.96 15.88 25.05
C HIS A 83 -4.80 14.89 25.87
N PHE A 84 -4.98 13.66 25.37
CA PHE A 84 -5.69 12.61 26.09
C PHE A 84 -4.99 12.23 27.41
N SER A 85 -3.67 12.16 27.43
CA SER A 85 -2.91 11.86 28.64
C SER A 85 -3.09 12.94 29.71
N GLU A 86 -3.05 14.22 29.32
CA GLU A 86 -3.24 15.33 30.25
C GLU A 86 -4.67 15.38 30.79
N LYS A 87 -5.67 15.22 29.92
CA LYS A 87 -7.09 15.20 30.30
C LYS A 87 -7.38 14.04 31.26
N ALA A 88 -6.95 12.83 30.90
CA ALA A 88 -7.09 11.64 31.74
C ALA A 88 -6.47 11.83 33.14
N ARG A 89 -5.32 12.50 33.24
CA ARG A 89 -4.64 12.76 34.51
C ARG A 89 -5.36 13.79 35.38
N ARG A 90 -5.99 14.79 34.77
CA ARG A 90 -6.67 15.91 35.49
C ARG A 90 -8.11 15.57 35.84
N GLU A 91 -8.84 14.96 34.92
CA GLU A 91 -10.29 14.80 34.95
C GLU A 91 -10.71 13.32 35.09
N GLY A 92 -9.75 12.39 34.98
CA GLY A 92 -10.00 10.95 35.05
C GLY A 92 -10.28 10.31 33.69
N LEU A 93 -10.25 8.97 33.61
CA LEU A 93 -10.36 8.24 32.33
C LEU A 93 -11.72 8.40 31.64
N LEU A 94 -12.81 8.49 32.42
CA LEU A 94 -14.17 8.65 31.89
C LEU A 94 -14.35 9.99 31.14
N SER A 95 -13.54 11.00 31.44
CA SER A 95 -13.57 12.29 30.72
C SER A 95 -13.18 12.16 29.23
N LEU A 96 -12.56 11.05 28.84
CA LEU A 96 -12.19 10.77 27.45
C LEU A 96 -13.38 10.29 26.59
N GLU A 97 -14.53 9.96 27.19
CA GLU A 97 -15.73 9.56 26.45
C GLU A 97 -16.21 10.67 25.50
N ASP A 98 -16.16 11.92 25.96
CA ASP A 98 -16.56 13.09 25.17
C ASP A 98 -15.69 13.26 23.90
N ASP A 99 -14.42 12.85 23.96
CA ASP A 99 -13.48 12.98 22.83
C ASP A 99 -13.57 11.79 21.87
N LEU A 100 -14.17 10.67 22.30
CA LEU A 100 -14.26 9.43 21.53
C LEU A 100 -15.11 9.58 20.25
N GLU A 101 -16.07 10.49 20.25
CA GLU A 101 -16.86 10.83 19.06
C GLU A 101 -16.06 11.63 18.03
N MET A 102 -15.05 12.39 18.47
CA MET A 102 -14.22 13.23 17.61
C MET A 102 -13.10 12.46 16.92
N ILE A 103 -12.76 11.27 17.41
CA ILE A 103 -11.73 10.42 16.77
C ILE A 103 -12.29 9.77 15.50
N GLU A 104 -11.79 10.23 14.35
CA GLU A 104 -12.09 9.63 13.05
C GLU A 104 -11.36 8.29 12.83
N ASN A 105 -10.13 8.18 13.35
CA ASN A 105 -9.31 7.01 13.16
C ASN A 105 -9.82 5.82 14.00
N LYS A 106 -10.33 4.78 13.31
CA LYS A 106 -10.89 3.59 13.96
C LYS A 106 -9.92 2.86 14.90
N PHE A 107 -8.63 2.85 14.58
CA PHE A 107 -7.61 2.21 15.41
C PHE A 107 -7.42 2.98 16.72
N ALA A 108 -7.27 4.30 16.65
CA ALA A 108 -7.17 5.15 17.84
C ALA A 108 -8.44 5.10 18.69
N LYS A 109 -9.61 5.13 18.04
CA LYS A 109 -10.92 5.05 18.70
C LYS A 109 -11.09 3.74 19.49
N GLN A 110 -10.70 2.62 18.88
CA GLN A 110 -10.73 1.32 19.55
C GLN A 110 -9.79 1.27 20.76
N GLY A 111 -8.55 1.78 20.62
CA GLY A 111 -7.60 1.84 21.73
C GLY A 111 -8.12 2.68 22.90
N MET A 112 -8.71 3.84 22.61
CA MET A 112 -9.28 4.69 23.65
C MET A 112 -10.49 4.06 24.33
N GLN A 113 -11.37 3.39 23.58
CA GLN A 113 -12.50 2.65 24.15
C GLN A 113 -12.04 1.58 25.15
N LEU A 114 -11.02 0.77 24.78
CA LEU A 114 -10.49 -0.27 25.65
C LEU A 114 -9.95 0.29 26.99
N ILE A 115 -9.32 1.47 26.94
CA ILE A 115 -8.80 2.16 28.11
C ILE A 115 -9.94 2.68 29.00
N ILE A 116 -10.98 3.29 28.40
CA ILE A 116 -12.17 3.78 29.12
C ILE A 116 -12.90 2.62 29.80
N ASP A 117 -13.03 1.49 29.10
CA ASP A 117 -13.66 0.26 29.60
C ASP A 117 -12.85 -0.40 30.75
N GLY A 118 -11.67 0.14 31.09
CA GLY A 118 -10.82 -0.36 32.17
C GLY A 118 -10.11 -1.67 31.85
N THR A 119 -9.88 -1.95 30.56
CA THR A 119 -9.12 -3.12 30.12
C THR A 119 -7.69 -3.04 30.63
N ASP A 120 -7.13 -4.19 31.02
CA ASP A 120 -5.74 -4.28 31.46
C ASP A 120 -4.77 -3.72 30.39
N PRO A 121 -3.73 -2.94 30.76
CA PRO A 121 -2.80 -2.35 29.80
C PRO A 121 -2.07 -3.36 28.90
N GLU A 122 -1.72 -4.55 29.42
CA GLU A 122 -1.07 -5.58 28.62
C GLU A 122 -2.05 -6.18 27.61
N VAL A 123 -3.29 -6.44 28.02
CA VAL A 123 -4.34 -6.93 27.13
C VAL A 123 -4.64 -5.90 26.03
N THR A 124 -4.74 -4.61 26.39
CA THR A 124 -4.96 -3.52 25.44
C THR A 124 -3.83 -3.45 24.41
N ARG A 125 -2.57 -3.51 24.86
CA ARG A 125 -1.41 -3.56 23.98
C ARG A 125 -1.50 -4.74 23.01
N ASN A 126 -1.74 -5.95 23.52
CA ASN A 126 -1.81 -7.15 22.71
C ASN A 126 -2.90 -7.06 21.62
N ILE A 127 -4.07 -6.49 21.94
CA ILE A 127 -5.15 -6.27 20.96
C ILE A 127 -4.70 -5.29 19.87
N LEU A 128 -4.11 -4.16 20.24
CA LEU A 128 -3.67 -3.14 19.29
C LEU A 128 -2.50 -3.64 18.42
N GLU A 129 -1.54 -4.35 18.99
CA GLU A 129 -0.44 -4.99 18.24
C GLU A 129 -0.98 -6.04 17.26
N SER A 130 -1.93 -6.88 17.70
CA SER A 130 -2.57 -7.86 16.81
C SER A 130 -3.30 -7.17 15.65
N ASN A 131 -3.98 -6.04 15.89
CA ASN A 131 -4.61 -5.25 14.83
C ASN A 131 -3.59 -4.72 13.82
N ILE A 132 -2.43 -4.25 14.28
CA ILE A 132 -1.34 -3.81 13.40
C ILE A 132 -0.86 -4.97 12.53
N VAL A 133 -0.60 -6.13 13.12
CA VAL A 133 -0.14 -7.33 12.38
C VAL A 133 -1.17 -7.76 11.32
N VAL A 134 -2.46 -7.77 11.65
CA VAL A 134 -3.53 -8.09 10.69
C VAL A 134 -3.57 -7.06 9.56
N MET A 135 -3.42 -5.77 9.89
CA MET A 135 -3.40 -4.69 8.91
C MET A 135 -2.18 -4.80 7.98
N GLU A 136 -0.99 -5.09 8.51
CA GLU A 136 0.21 -5.34 7.71
C GLU A 136 0.06 -6.53 6.79
N ASN A 137 -0.42 -7.67 7.31
CA ASN A 137 -0.64 -8.87 6.51
C ASN A 137 -1.62 -8.61 5.36
N ARG A 138 -2.67 -7.82 5.59
CA ARG A 138 -3.58 -7.38 4.53
C ARG A 138 -2.88 -6.55 3.45
N HIS A 139 -1.98 -5.65 3.82
CA HIS A 139 -1.22 -4.86 2.85
C HIS A 139 -0.18 -5.71 2.10
N LYS A 140 0.47 -6.65 2.79
CA LYS A 140 1.43 -7.60 2.18
C LYS A 140 0.84 -8.40 1.03
N VAL A 141 -0.46 -8.73 1.08
CA VAL A 141 -1.14 -9.38 -0.05
C VAL A 141 -1.09 -8.50 -1.31
N GLY A 142 -1.44 -7.21 -1.19
CA GLY A 142 -1.40 -6.29 -2.32
C GLY A 142 0.02 -6.00 -2.80
N ILE A 143 0.98 -5.85 -1.88
CA ILE A 143 2.41 -5.69 -2.21
C ILE A 143 2.91 -6.91 -2.99
N GLY A 144 2.61 -8.12 -2.50
CA GLY A 144 3.00 -9.37 -3.14
C GLY A 144 2.45 -9.52 -4.56
N PHE A 145 1.30 -8.91 -4.87
CA PHE A 145 0.76 -8.91 -6.23
C PHE A 145 1.68 -8.13 -7.18
N PHE A 146 2.08 -6.92 -6.79
CA PHE A 146 2.95 -6.08 -7.60
C PHE A 146 4.39 -6.62 -7.67
N GLU A 147 4.90 -7.20 -6.58
CA GLU A 147 6.21 -7.88 -6.58
C GLU A 147 6.22 -9.09 -7.52
N ALA A 148 5.19 -9.93 -7.48
CA ALA A 148 5.06 -11.07 -8.39
C ALA A 148 4.93 -10.61 -9.85
N ALA A 149 4.06 -9.64 -10.13
CA ALA A 149 3.92 -9.08 -11.47
C ALA A 149 5.24 -8.47 -11.99
N GLY A 150 5.93 -7.71 -11.13
CA GLY A 150 7.24 -7.13 -11.42
C GLY A 150 8.31 -8.20 -11.68
N GLY A 151 8.29 -9.31 -10.95
CA GLY A 151 9.20 -10.44 -11.14
C GLY A 151 8.91 -11.27 -12.39
N TYR A 152 7.64 -11.45 -12.77
CA TYR A 152 7.26 -12.21 -13.95
C TYR A 152 7.44 -11.42 -15.25
N SER A 153 7.13 -10.11 -15.25
CA SER A 153 7.13 -9.30 -16.47
C SER A 153 8.40 -9.38 -17.34
N PRO A 154 9.64 -9.39 -16.80
CA PRO A 154 10.85 -9.49 -17.63
C PRO A 154 11.00 -10.89 -18.25
N THR A 155 10.61 -11.94 -17.52
CA THR A 155 10.70 -13.32 -18.02
C THR A 155 9.70 -13.59 -19.14
N LEU A 156 8.47 -13.06 -19.03
CA LEU A 156 7.49 -13.09 -20.13
C LEU A 156 7.98 -12.27 -21.33
N GLY A 157 8.72 -11.16 -21.10
CA GLY A 157 9.35 -10.38 -22.16
C GLY A 157 10.42 -11.18 -22.92
N ILE A 158 11.26 -11.92 -22.21
CA ILE A 158 12.25 -12.82 -22.81
C ILE A 158 11.55 -13.91 -23.65
N ILE A 159 10.49 -14.53 -23.12
CA ILE A 159 9.69 -15.51 -23.86
C ILE A 159 9.13 -14.90 -25.16
N GLY A 160 8.56 -13.69 -25.07
CA GLY A 160 8.07 -12.97 -26.24
C GLY A 160 9.13 -12.73 -27.30
N THR A 161 10.37 -12.42 -26.88
CA THR A 161 11.53 -12.22 -27.77
C THR A 161 12.00 -13.52 -28.43
N VAL A 162 11.83 -14.67 -27.77
CA VAL A 162 12.22 -15.98 -28.32
C VAL A 162 11.17 -16.55 -29.28
N MET A 163 9.89 -16.20 -29.09
CA MET A 163 8.79 -16.66 -29.95
C MET A 163 8.73 -15.94 -31.32
N GLY A 164 9.45 -14.82 -31.49
CA GLY A 164 9.48 -14.04 -32.73
C GLY A 164 10.63 -13.04 -32.77
#